data_AF-A0A3N6N587-F1
#
_entry.id   AF-A0A3N6N587-F1
#
_cell.length_a   1.000
_cell.length_b   1.000
_cell.length_c   1.000
_cell.angle_alpha   90.00
_cell.angle_beta   90.00
_cell.angle_gamma   90.00
#
_symmetry.space_group_name_H-M   'P 1'
#
loop_
_entity.id
_entity.type
_entity.pdbx_description
1 polymer ?
#
loop_
_entity_poly.entity_id
_entity_poly.type
_entity_poly.pdbx_seq_one_letter_code
_entity_poly.pdbx_strand_id
1 'polypeptide(L)'
;MKSVALAFSCLLLFAMPASANDSRTFNAMVALANRGDAEAQYHVGMMHNNGIGTPQDRSQAFEWFQKSAAANDPLGAYKLGCYYDGQGVGVVATDPDQALKYKLVAAKAGYARAQHDVALMYDRQGNSEEALKWW
;
A
#
# COMPACT_ATOMS: atom_id res chain seq x y z
N MET A 1 25.29 9.71 24.05
CA MET A 1 25.16 10.25 22.68
C MET A 1 24.78 9.10 21.77
N LYS A 2 23.48 8.89 21.53
CA LYS A 2 22.99 7.86 20.60
C LYS A 2 22.75 8.53 19.26
N SER A 3 23.47 8.05 18.26
CA SER A 3 23.52 8.56 16.90
C SER A 3 22.14 8.56 16.28
N VAL A 4 21.71 9.72 15.78
CA VAL A 4 20.58 9.91 14.88
C VAL A 4 20.86 9.07 13.63
N ALA A 5 20.12 7.98 13.44
CA ALA A 5 20.11 7.25 12.18
C ALA A 5 19.41 8.15 11.16
N LEU A 6 20.21 8.77 10.28
CA LEU A 6 19.73 9.61 9.21
C LEU A 6 18.78 8.82 8.30
N ALA A 7 17.49 9.18 8.35
CA ALA A 7 16.54 8.98 7.27
C ALA A 7 16.99 9.83 6.07
N PHE A 8 17.91 9.31 5.25
CA PHE A 8 18.40 10.01 4.05
C PHE A 8 18.69 9.07 2.87
N SER A 9 17.97 7.95 2.76
CA SER A 9 18.13 7.02 1.63
C SER A 9 17.09 7.19 0.51
N CYS A 10 16.16 8.15 0.59
CA CYS A 10 15.13 8.34 -0.45
C CYS A 10 15.27 9.64 -1.27
N LEU A 11 16.26 10.50 -0.96
CA LEU A 11 16.42 11.80 -1.64
C LEU A 11 17.27 11.77 -2.92
N LEU A 12 17.84 10.63 -3.31
CA LEU A 12 18.62 10.53 -4.55
C LEU A 12 17.82 10.05 -5.78
N LEU A 13 16.50 9.85 -5.66
CA LEU A 13 15.65 9.38 -6.77
C LEU A 13 14.70 10.44 -7.34
N PHE A 14 14.68 11.67 -6.81
CA PHE A 14 13.76 12.73 -7.28
C PHE A 14 14.18 13.47 -8.57
N ALA A 15 15.24 13.04 -9.26
CA ALA A 15 15.79 13.78 -10.41
C ALA A 15 15.80 13.02 -11.76
N MET A 16 15.19 11.83 -11.86
CA MET A 16 15.04 11.16 -13.15
C MET A 16 13.56 10.84 -13.41
N PRO A 17 13.00 11.23 -14.57
CA PRO A 17 11.69 10.75 -14.95
C PRO A 17 11.79 9.23 -15.10
N ALA A 18 11.16 8.49 -14.19
CA ALA A 18 11.09 7.04 -14.22
C ALA A 18 10.43 6.63 -15.55
N SER A 19 11.24 6.18 -16.50
CA SER A 19 10.73 5.58 -17.73
C SER A 19 10.19 4.19 -17.40
N ALA A 20 9.24 3.70 -18.20
CA ALA A 20 8.62 2.38 -18.00
C ALA A 20 9.61 1.20 -17.93
N ASN A 21 10.89 1.42 -18.25
CA ASN A 21 11.95 0.42 -18.30
C ASN A 21 12.93 0.47 -17.10
N ASP A 22 12.54 1.06 -15.97
CA ASP A 22 13.43 1.28 -14.82
C ASP A 22 13.63 0.04 -13.92
N SER A 23 14.19 -1.02 -14.51
CA SER A 23 14.58 -2.24 -13.78
C SER A 23 15.64 -1.97 -12.69
N ARG A 24 16.40 -0.88 -12.80
CA ARG A 24 17.36 -0.45 -11.78
C ARG A 24 16.65 0.04 -10.53
N THR A 25 15.65 0.91 -10.67
CA THR A 25 14.82 1.36 -9.54
C THR A 25 14.04 0.20 -8.93
N PHE A 26 13.51 -0.71 -9.75
CA PHE A 26 12.89 -1.94 -9.24
C PHE A 26 13.85 -2.73 -8.35
N ASN A 27 15.06 -3.02 -8.83
CA ASN A 27 16.06 -3.77 -8.05
C ASN A 27 16.50 -3.05 -6.77
N ALA A 28 16.66 -1.72 -6.82
CA ALA A 28 17.00 -0.92 -5.64
C ALA A 28 15.89 -0.95 -4.58
N MET A 29 14.63 -0.83 -5.00
CA MET A 29 13.47 -0.92 -4.11
C MET A 29 13.30 -2.32 -3.53
N VAL A 30 13.53 -3.38 -4.31
CA VAL A 30 13.54 -4.76 -3.80
C VAL A 30 14.63 -4.93 -2.73
N ALA A 31 15.81 -4.35 -2.91
CA ALA A 31 16.87 -4.40 -1.91
C ALA A 31 16.47 -3.70 -0.60
N LEU A 32 15.77 -2.56 -0.65
CA LEU A 32 15.23 -1.87 0.53
C LEU A 32 14.08 -2.66 1.17
N ALA A 33 13.13 -3.14 0.37
CA ALA A 33 11.97 -3.92 0.82
C ALA A 33 12.40 -5.21 1.54
N ASN A 34 13.45 -5.88 1.05
CA ASN A 34 14.04 -7.06 1.67
C ASN A 34 14.73 -6.77 3.02
N ARG A 35 15.08 -5.51 3.30
CA ARG A 35 15.59 -5.07 4.60
C ARG A 35 14.47 -4.68 5.57
N GLY A 36 13.21 -4.85 5.18
CA GLY A 36 12.05 -4.56 6.01
C GLY A 36 11.52 -3.12 5.89
N ASP A 37 11.99 -2.35 4.90
CA ASP A 37 11.44 -1.02 4.64
C ASP A 37 9.99 -1.14 4.11
N ALA A 38 9.03 -0.68 4.91
CA ALA A 38 7.61 -0.88 4.68
C ALA A 38 7.07 -0.09 3.48
N GLU A 39 7.59 1.12 3.26
CA GLU A 39 7.25 1.97 2.12
C GLU A 39 7.85 1.39 0.83
N ALA A 40 9.09 0.89 0.87
CA ALA A 40 9.68 0.19 -0.25
C ALA A 40 8.89 -1.09 -0.61
N GLN A 41 8.39 -1.83 0.38
CA GLN A 41 7.50 -2.98 0.13
C GLN A 41 6.23 -2.56 -0.61
N TYR A 42 5.60 -1.44 -0.23
CA TYR A 42 4.47 -0.87 -0.97
C TYR A 42 4.86 -0.53 -2.41
N HIS A 43 6.00 0.13 -2.62
CA HIS A 43 6.45 0.51 -3.95
C HIS A 43 6.76 -0.69 -4.83
N VAL A 44 7.40 -1.74 -4.30
CA VAL A 44 7.62 -3.00 -5.03
C VAL A 44 6.29 -3.62 -5.43
N GLY A 45 5.29 -3.63 -4.53
CA GLY A 45 3.94 -4.06 -4.87
C GLY A 45 3.33 -3.25 -6.01
N MET A 46 3.48 -1.92 -5.99
CA MET A 46 3.00 -1.04 -7.06
C MET A 46 3.71 -1.28 -8.40
N MET A 47 5.02 -1.55 -8.37
CA MET A 47 5.80 -1.86 -9.57
C MET A 47 5.36 -3.16 -10.22
N HIS A 48 5.13 -4.22 -9.44
CA HIS A 48 4.52 -5.45 -9.93
C HIS A 48 3.09 -5.24 -10.43
N ASN A 49 2.28 -4.44 -9.73
CA ASN A 49 0.89 -4.17 -10.11
C ASN A 49 0.78 -3.48 -11.48
N ASN A 50 1.75 -2.62 -11.80
CA ASN A 50 1.73 -1.77 -13.01
C ASN A 50 2.73 -2.21 -14.08
N GLY A 51 3.56 -3.22 -13.82
CA GLY A 51 4.62 -3.66 -14.73
C GLY A 51 5.74 -2.62 -14.94
N ILE A 52 6.13 -1.89 -13.89
CA ILE A 52 7.18 -0.86 -13.96
C ILE A 52 8.51 -1.49 -13.57
N GLY A 53 9.45 -1.58 -14.51
CA GLY A 53 10.77 -2.20 -14.27
C GLY A 53 10.76 -3.73 -14.07
N THR A 54 9.58 -4.35 -14.10
CA THR A 54 9.31 -5.79 -14.02
C THR A 54 8.07 -6.10 -14.88
N PRO A 55 7.88 -7.34 -15.39
CA PRO A 55 6.59 -7.75 -15.91
C PRO A 55 5.46 -7.52 -14.88
N GLN A 56 4.27 -7.20 -15.38
CA GLN A 56 3.10 -7.03 -14.52
C GLN A 56 2.73 -8.38 -13.88
N ASP A 57 2.62 -8.39 -12.57
CA ASP A 57 2.24 -9.55 -11.78
C ASP A 57 1.43 -9.10 -10.55
N ARG A 58 0.11 -9.26 -10.63
CA ARG A 58 -0.80 -8.82 -9.55
C ARG A 58 -0.75 -9.75 -8.33
N SER A 59 -0.31 -10.99 -8.50
CA SER A 59 -0.13 -11.93 -7.38
C SER A 59 1.10 -11.54 -6.55
N GLN A 60 2.22 -11.25 -7.20
CA GLN A 60 3.39 -10.67 -6.53
C GLN A 60 3.06 -9.32 -5.89
N ALA A 61 2.30 -8.46 -6.58
CA ALA A 61 1.86 -7.19 -6.00
C ALA A 61 1.11 -7.38 -4.67
N PHE A 62 0.16 -8.32 -4.64
CA PHE A 62 -0.61 -8.65 -3.45
C PHE A 62 0.27 -9.12 -2.29
N GLU A 63 1.23 -10.02 -2.54
CA GLU A 63 2.19 -10.46 -1.52
C GLU A 63 3.01 -9.31 -0.93
N TRP A 64 3.44 -8.37 -1.76
CA TRP A 64 4.19 -7.19 -1.30
C TRP A 64 3.32 -6.21 -0.52
N PHE A 65 2.06 -6.01 -0.91
CA PHE A 65 1.11 -5.22 -0.12
C PHE A 65 0.83 -5.88 1.24
N GLN A 66 0.77 -7.21 1.33
CA GLN A 66 0.66 -7.92 2.60
C GLN A 66 1.86 -7.67 3.51
N LYS A 67 3.09 -7.72 2.98
CA LYS A 67 4.30 -7.42 3.76
C LYS A 67 4.29 -5.98 4.26
N SER A 68 4.00 -5.03 3.38
CA SER A 68 3.94 -3.61 3.68
C SER A 68 2.89 -3.30 4.76
N ALA A 69 1.69 -3.85 4.63
CA ALA A 69 0.63 -3.73 5.63
C ALA A 69 1.02 -4.35 6.98
N ALA A 70 1.68 -5.52 6.97
CA ALA A 70 2.18 -6.17 8.19
C ALA A 70 3.29 -5.37 8.89
N ALA A 71 4.05 -4.57 8.12
CA ALA A 71 5.03 -3.62 8.65
C ALA A 71 4.42 -2.25 9.05
N ASN A 72 3.09 -2.17 9.14
CA ASN A 72 2.30 -0.99 9.51
C ASN A 72 2.39 0.20 8.53
N ASP A 73 2.72 -0.03 7.26
CA ASP A 73 2.62 1.03 6.25
C ASP A 73 1.16 1.28 5.86
N PRO A 74 0.64 2.52 6.02
CA PRO A 74 -0.74 2.86 5.66
C PRO A 74 -1.05 2.67 4.18
N LEU A 75 -0.07 2.89 3.29
CA LEU A 75 -0.29 2.79 1.85
C LEU A 75 -0.42 1.32 1.41
N GLY A 76 0.44 0.44 1.93
CA GLY A 76 0.34 -1.01 1.81
C GLY A 76 -0.98 -1.54 2.34
N ALA A 77 -1.38 -1.14 3.54
CA ALA A 77 -2.67 -1.51 4.11
C ALA A 77 -3.84 -1.04 3.24
N TYR A 78 -3.83 0.21 2.77
CA TYR A 78 -4.89 0.71 1.90
C TYR A 78 -4.99 -0.10 0.60
N LYS A 79 -3.86 -0.39 -0.06
CA LYS A 79 -3.86 -1.19 -1.30
C LYS A 79 -4.31 -2.61 -1.08
N LEU A 80 -3.92 -3.23 0.02
CA LEU A 80 -4.41 -4.55 0.40
C LEU A 80 -5.94 -4.53 0.61
N GLY A 81 -6.46 -3.51 1.29
CA GLY A 81 -7.89 -3.29 1.45
C GLY A 81 -8.62 -3.10 0.11
N CYS A 82 -8.02 -2.36 -0.84
CA CYS A 82 -8.55 -2.24 -2.19
C CYS A 82 -8.58 -3.57 -2.96
N TYR A 83 -7.58 -4.43 -2.78
CA TYR A 83 -7.54 -5.76 -3.41
C TYR A 83 -8.72 -6.62 -2.95
N TYR A 84 -8.96 -6.64 -1.64
CA TYR A 84 -10.15 -7.29 -1.06
C TYR A 84 -11.48 -6.61 -1.44
N ASP A 85 -11.46 -5.33 -1.82
CA ASP A 85 -12.63 -4.58 -2.30
C ASP A 85 -12.82 -4.70 -3.84
N GLY A 86 -12.24 -5.73 -4.45
CA GLY A 86 -12.45 -6.07 -5.87
C GLY A 86 -11.33 -5.62 -6.81
N GLN A 87 -10.37 -4.79 -6.39
CA GLN A 87 -9.16 -4.55 -7.21
C GLN A 87 -8.26 -5.77 -7.27
N GLY A 88 -8.55 -6.86 -6.55
CA GLY A 88 -7.80 -8.10 -6.50
C GLY A 88 -8.42 -9.24 -7.31
N VAL A 89 -9.47 -8.99 -8.13
CA VAL A 89 -10.11 -10.04 -8.93
C VAL A 89 -9.08 -10.80 -9.77
N GLY A 90 -9.11 -12.13 -9.66
CA GLY A 90 -8.16 -13.07 -10.27
C GLY A 90 -6.94 -13.40 -9.40
N VAL A 91 -6.75 -12.71 -8.26
CA VAL A 91 -5.67 -12.94 -7.29
C VAL A 91 -6.24 -13.33 -5.93
N VAL A 92 -7.24 -12.60 -5.46
CA VAL A 92 -7.92 -12.84 -4.18
C VAL A 92 -9.43 -12.62 -4.34
N ALA A 93 -10.22 -13.40 -3.60
CA ALA A 93 -11.66 -13.20 -3.57
C ALA A 93 -12.00 -11.86 -2.90
N THR A 94 -13.06 -11.21 -3.38
CA THR A 94 -13.61 -10.03 -2.71
C THR A 94 -14.07 -10.43 -1.30
N ASP A 95 -13.66 -9.63 -0.32
CA ASP A 95 -13.97 -9.82 1.09
C ASP A 95 -14.18 -8.44 1.74
N PRO A 96 -15.44 -7.99 1.91
CA PRO A 96 -15.74 -6.67 2.49
C PRO A 96 -15.19 -6.49 3.91
N ASP A 97 -15.08 -7.55 4.70
CA ASP A 97 -14.59 -7.49 6.08
C ASP A 97 -13.08 -7.30 6.09
N GLN A 98 -12.34 -8.01 5.24
CA GLN A 98 -10.89 -7.76 5.06
C GLN A 98 -10.63 -6.38 4.45
N ALA A 99 -11.44 -5.97 3.47
CA ALA A 99 -11.34 -4.64 2.90
C ALA A 99 -11.48 -3.55 3.97
N LEU A 100 -12.52 -3.63 4.80
CA LEU A 100 -12.76 -2.69 5.89
C LEU A 100 -11.63 -2.74 6.92
N LYS A 101 -11.20 -3.94 7.33
CA LYS A 101 -10.10 -4.14 8.28
C LYS A 101 -8.83 -3.40 7.87
N TYR A 102 -8.37 -3.57 6.63
CA TYR A 102 -7.12 -2.94 6.18
C TYR A 102 -7.29 -1.45 5.86
N LYS A 103 -8.44 -1.03 5.31
CA LYS A 103 -8.73 0.40 5.12
C LYS A 103 -8.80 1.15 6.45
N LEU A 104 -9.32 0.53 7.52
CA LEU A 104 -9.30 1.10 8.87
C LEU A 104 -7.88 1.33 9.40
N VAL A 105 -6.92 0.45 9.10
CA VAL A 105 -5.51 0.66 9.46
C VAL A 105 -4.98 1.95 8.82
N ALA A 106 -5.19 2.11 7.51
CA ALA A 106 -4.77 3.30 6.78
C ALA A 106 -5.51 4.58 7.23
N ALA A 107 -6.81 4.47 7.49
CA ALA A 107 -7.64 5.59 7.94
C ALA A 107 -7.21 6.10 9.32
N LYS A 108 -6.91 5.19 10.26
CA LYS A 108 -6.38 5.52 11.60
C LYS A 108 -5.02 6.21 11.54
N ALA A 109 -4.23 5.93 10.50
CA ALA A 109 -2.97 6.60 10.24
C ALA A 109 -3.13 7.96 9.51
N GLY A 110 -4.37 8.43 9.29
CA GLY A 110 -4.66 9.73 8.68
C GLY A 110 -4.69 9.73 7.16
N TYR A 111 -4.70 8.57 6.50
CA TYR A 111 -4.80 8.53 5.05
C TYR A 111 -6.22 8.92 4.60
N ALA A 112 -6.38 10.16 4.15
CA ALA A 112 -7.68 10.79 3.87
C ALA A 112 -8.57 9.97 2.93
N ARG A 113 -7.99 9.35 1.90
CA ARG A 113 -8.75 8.48 0.98
C ARG A 113 -9.29 7.23 1.68
N ALA A 114 -8.54 6.64 2.61
CA ALA A 114 -9.06 5.55 3.41
C ALA A 114 -10.14 6.00 4.39
N GLN A 115 -10.01 7.18 5.01
CA GLN A 115 -11.04 7.72 5.91
C GLN A 115 -12.37 7.88 5.16
N HIS A 116 -12.34 8.53 3.99
CA HIS A 116 -13.51 8.64 3.11
C HIS A 116 -14.08 7.27 2.71
N ASP A 117 -13.24 6.32 2.29
CA ASP A 117 -13.72 4.99 1.88
C ASP A 117 -14.34 4.22 3.05
N VAL A 118 -13.79 4.34 4.27
CA VAL A 118 -14.33 3.74 5.49
C VAL A 118 -15.67 4.37 5.86
N ALA A 119 -15.81 5.70 5.78
CA ALA A 119 -17.09 6.39 6.00
C ALA A 119 -18.18 5.82 5.07
N LEU A 120 -17.88 5.72 3.76
CA LEU A 120 -18.79 5.14 2.78
C LEU A 120 -19.09 3.66 3.00
N MET A 121 -18.16 2.88 3.55
CA MET A 121 -18.42 1.48 3.90
C MET A 121 -19.41 1.37 5.06
N TYR A 122 -19.26 2.21 6.09
CA TYR A 122 -20.20 2.24 7.22
C TYR A 122 -21.58 2.76 6.81
N ASP A 123 -21.66 3.82 6.01
CA ASP A 123 -22.93 4.33 5.49
C ASP A 123 -23.69 3.28 4.67
N ARG A 124 -22.98 2.51 3.82
CA ARG A 124 -23.57 1.40 3.06
C ARG A 124 -24.10 0.26 3.94
N GLN A 125 -23.53 0.09 5.13
CA GLN A 125 -24.02 -0.87 6.13
C GLN A 125 -25.15 -0.31 6.99
N GLY A 126 -25.55 0.95 6.78
CA GLY A 126 -26.54 1.64 7.62
C GLY A 126 -25.99 2.06 8.99
N ASN A 127 -24.66 2.07 9.18
CA ASN A 127 -24.01 2.45 10.43
C ASN A 127 -23.51 3.89 10.37
N SER A 128 -24.45 4.84 10.29
CA SER A 128 -24.13 6.27 10.17
C SER A 128 -23.39 6.84 11.39
N GLU A 129 -23.56 6.26 12.58
CA GLU A 129 -22.80 6.67 13.78
C GLU A 129 -21.30 6.39 13.62
N GLU A 130 -20.92 5.21 13.11
CA GLU A 130 -19.52 4.93 12.81
C GLU A 130 -19.01 5.76 11.62
N ALA A 131 -19.84 5.98 10.59
CA ALA A 131 -19.45 6.78 9.44
C ALA A 131 -19.08 8.23 9.81
N LEU A 132 -19.83 8.86 10.73
CA LEU A 132 -19.57 10.22 11.22
C LEU A 132 -18.19 10.41 11.87
N LYS A 133 -17.55 9.34 12.34
CA LYS A 133 -16.19 9.41 12.91
C LYS A 133 -15.11 9.60 11.84
N TRP A 134 -15.46 9.42 10.57
CA TRP A 134 -14.54 9.41 9.44
C TRP A 134 -14.82 10.52 8.41
N TRP A 135 -15.90 11.28 8.59
CA TRP A 135 -16.17 12.54 7.90
C TRP A 135 -15.40 13.69 8.55
#